data_AF-A0A0N4XI32-F1
#
_entry.id   AF-A0A0N4XI32-F1
#
_cell.length_a   1.000
_cell.length_b   1.000
_cell.length_c   1.000
_cell.angle_alpha   90.00
_cell.angle_beta   90.00
_cell.angle_gamma   90.00
#
_symmetry.space_group_name_H-M   'P 1'
#
loop_
_entity.id
_entity.type
_entity.pdbx_description
1 polymer ?
#
loop_
_entity_poly.entity_id
_entity_poly.type
_entity_poly.pdbx_seq_one_letter_code
_entity_poly.pdbx_strand_id
1 'polypeptide(L)'
;MLHRRCFADDHWGVEEALDEPGDGNGLVARGTHYVLLGDTKTAAAIHRPLAVEIFHGARLAFASLTNVTGYSDAYQMEFSALKRSLPPFAHLMTLERWHRRSLLLRLEHVFQNQEDAENSKPMRVDLQDLFTNFKVTNMTELMLAGNRNMTKASVEKPSKYFGDFSITLKPSEIRTFKLDVDRS
;
A
#
# COMPACT_ATOMS: atom_id res chain seq x y z
N MET A 1 24.03 -6.94 -5.38
CA MET A 1 25.03 -5.89 -5.07
C MET A 1 24.52 -5.14 -3.85
N LEU A 2 25.28 -5.07 -2.75
CA LEU A 2 24.79 -4.57 -1.46
C LEU A 2 25.25 -3.15 -1.11
N HIS A 3 26.47 -2.81 -1.49
CA HIS A 3 27.10 -1.51 -1.26
C HIS A 3 28.20 -1.32 -2.31
N ARG A 4 28.52 -0.07 -2.65
CA ARG A 4 29.52 0.29 -3.66
C ARG A 4 30.42 1.38 -3.09
N ARG A 5 31.68 1.34 -3.49
CA ARG A 5 32.67 2.40 -3.28
C ARG A 5 33.52 2.50 -4.54
N CYS A 6 33.70 3.70 -5.08
CA CYS A 6 34.50 3.99 -6.25
C CYS A 6 35.46 5.13 -5.91
N PHE A 7 36.71 5.05 -6.38
CA PHE A 7 37.74 6.06 -6.14
C PHE A 7 37.92 7.04 -7.30
N ALA A 8 37.14 6.89 -8.35
CA ALA A 8 37.14 7.77 -9.51
C ALA A 8 35.71 8.13 -9.88
N ASP A 9 35.56 9.34 -10.39
CA ASP A 9 34.33 9.84 -11.02
C ASP A 9 34.10 9.14 -12.37
N ASP A 10 32.84 8.94 -12.72
CA ASP A 10 32.44 8.32 -13.99
C ASP A 10 32.29 9.32 -15.14
N HIS A 11 32.49 10.61 -14.88
CA HIS A 11 32.43 11.73 -15.83
C HIS A 11 31.04 12.00 -16.40
N TRP A 12 29.97 11.69 -15.65
CA TRP A 12 28.59 12.01 -16.02
C TRP A 12 28.03 13.27 -15.33
N GLY A 13 28.90 14.09 -14.75
CA GLY A 13 28.58 15.45 -14.28
C GLY A 13 28.39 15.60 -12.76
N VAL A 14 28.60 14.52 -11.98
CA VAL A 14 28.68 14.61 -10.51
C VAL A 14 30.05 15.10 -10.08
N GLU A 15 31.11 14.80 -10.85
CA GLU A 15 32.49 15.25 -10.64
C GLU A 15 33.10 14.83 -9.29
N GLU A 16 32.56 13.76 -8.70
CA GLU A 16 33.01 13.20 -7.43
C GLU A 16 33.02 11.68 -7.51
N ALA A 17 33.99 11.06 -6.86
CA ALA A 17 34.01 9.62 -6.71
C ALA A 17 32.91 9.18 -5.73
N LEU A 18 32.30 8.02 -5.95
CA LEU A 18 31.38 7.40 -4.98
C LEU A 18 32.18 6.87 -3.77
N ASP A 19 32.65 7.77 -2.91
CA ASP A 19 33.52 7.47 -1.76
C ASP A 19 32.95 8.07 -0.46
N GLU A 20 31.81 7.54 -0.01
CA GLU A 20 31.09 8.06 1.17
C GLU A 20 31.91 7.82 2.46
N PRO A 21 32.31 8.88 3.20
CA PRO A 21 33.30 8.77 4.28
C PRO A 21 32.72 8.24 5.60
N GLY A 22 31.40 8.21 5.79
CA GLY A 22 30.77 7.85 7.07
C GLY A 22 31.34 8.67 8.24
N ASP A 23 31.66 8.02 9.35
CA ASP A 23 32.32 8.62 10.53
C ASP A 23 33.86 8.76 10.36
N GLY A 24 34.34 8.86 9.11
CA GLY A 24 35.76 8.93 8.76
C GLY A 24 36.41 7.60 8.40
N ASN A 25 35.70 6.47 8.55
CA ASN A 25 36.18 5.12 8.21
C ASN A 25 35.48 4.49 7.01
N GLY A 26 34.71 5.28 6.26
CA GLY A 26 33.81 4.81 5.20
C GLY A 26 32.41 4.53 5.72
N LEU A 27 31.42 4.69 4.85
CA LEU A 27 30.02 4.43 5.17
C LEU A 27 29.80 2.95 5.51
N VAL A 28 28.98 2.68 6.54
CA VAL A 28 28.52 1.32 6.88
C VAL A 28 27.04 1.20 6.56
N ALA A 29 26.71 0.39 5.55
CA ALA A 29 25.34 0.05 5.21
C ALA A 29 24.90 -1.22 5.97
N ARG A 30 23.71 -1.18 6.57
CA ARG A 30 23.06 -2.35 7.21
C ARG A 30 21.71 -2.59 6.55
N GLY A 31 21.45 -3.86 6.20
CA GLY A 31 20.17 -4.28 5.63
C GLY A 31 19.84 -5.73 5.99
N THR A 32 18.62 -6.13 5.66
CA THR A 32 18.09 -7.47 5.91
C THR A 32 17.70 -8.12 4.59
N HIS A 33 18.00 -9.40 4.43
CA HIS A 33 17.55 -10.19 3.29
C HIS A 33 16.63 -11.31 3.77
N TYR A 34 15.57 -11.55 3.00
CA TYR A 34 14.64 -12.66 3.21
C TYR A 34 14.84 -13.65 2.06
N VAL A 35 15.13 -14.90 2.40
CA VAL A 35 15.31 -15.98 1.43
C VAL A 35 14.20 -16.99 1.66
N LEU A 36 13.39 -17.20 0.63
CA LEU A 36 12.28 -18.14 0.63
C LEU A 36 12.65 -19.33 -0.27
N LEU A 37 12.49 -20.55 0.25
CA LEU A 37 12.69 -21.80 -0.49
C LEU A 37 11.33 -22.49 -0.61
N GLY A 38 10.90 -22.80 -1.82
CA GLY A 38 9.59 -23.41 -2.07
C GLY A 38 9.39 -23.78 -3.54
N ASP A 39 8.24 -24.41 -3.84
CA ASP A 39 7.84 -24.72 -5.21
C ASP A 39 7.56 -23.43 -5.98
N THR A 40 8.09 -23.32 -7.19
CA THR A 40 7.89 -22.16 -8.07
C THR A 40 6.42 -21.93 -8.39
N LYS A 41 5.57 -22.97 -8.34
CA LYS A 41 4.13 -22.87 -8.60
C LYS A 41 3.34 -22.22 -7.47
N THR A 42 3.85 -22.24 -6.24
CA THR A 42 3.17 -21.70 -5.05
C THR A 42 3.95 -20.55 -4.39
N ALA A 43 5.18 -20.32 -4.83
CA ALA A 43 6.07 -19.28 -4.29
C ALA A 43 5.43 -17.89 -4.33
N ALA A 44 4.65 -17.57 -5.36
CA ALA A 44 4.00 -16.28 -5.49
C ALA A 44 2.97 -16.01 -4.38
N ALA A 45 2.20 -17.02 -3.98
CA ALA A 45 1.23 -16.93 -2.90
C ALA A 45 1.89 -16.62 -1.54
N ILE A 46 3.19 -16.91 -1.41
CA ILE A 46 3.97 -16.65 -0.20
C ILE A 46 4.68 -15.29 -0.31
N HIS A 47 5.45 -15.07 -1.39
CA HIS A 47 6.33 -13.90 -1.45
C HIS A 47 5.58 -12.59 -1.74
N ARG A 48 4.41 -12.63 -2.41
CA ARG A 48 3.69 -11.40 -2.78
C ARG A 48 3.10 -10.73 -1.53
N PRO A 49 2.32 -11.45 -0.68
CA PRO A 49 1.85 -10.86 0.58
C PRO A 49 2.99 -10.51 1.53
N LEU A 50 4.02 -11.36 1.62
CA LEU A 50 5.16 -11.10 2.52
C LEU A 50 5.93 -9.84 2.13
N ALA A 51 6.12 -9.57 0.84
CA ALA A 51 6.78 -8.34 0.39
C ALA A 51 6.02 -7.08 0.83
N VAL A 52 4.69 -7.12 0.76
CA VAL A 52 3.82 -6.04 1.25
C VAL A 52 3.96 -5.88 2.77
N GLU A 53 3.95 -6.97 3.52
CA GLU A 53 4.12 -6.95 4.99
C GLU A 53 5.49 -6.39 5.41
N ILE A 54 6.57 -6.80 4.74
CA ILE A 54 7.92 -6.29 5.00
C ILE A 54 7.99 -4.78 4.71
N PHE A 55 7.42 -4.33 3.60
CA PHE A 55 7.42 -2.91 3.22
C PHE A 55 6.57 -2.06 4.19
N HIS A 56 5.43 -2.59 4.64
CA HIS A 56 4.51 -1.95 5.58
C HIS A 56 4.64 -2.46 7.02
N GLY A 57 5.87 -2.70 7.47
CA GLY A 57 6.14 -3.19 8.82
C GLY A 57 5.53 -2.31 9.93
N ALA A 58 5.19 -2.96 11.06
CA ALA A 58 4.56 -2.31 12.20
C ALA A 58 5.37 -1.10 12.69
N ARG A 59 4.66 0.00 12.98
CA ARG A 59 5.27 1.21 13.54
C ARG A 59 5.20 1.15 15.06
N LEU A 60 6.37 1.16 15.68
CA LEU A 60 6.49 1.23 17.14
C LEU A 60 6.31 2.68 17.61
N ALA A 61 5.46 2.89 18.59
CA ALA A 61 5.28 4.15 19.29
C ALA A 61 5.52 3.93 20.78
N PHE A 62 6.21 4.87 21.43
CA PHE A 62 6.58 4.78 22.84
C PHE A 62 6.00 5.97 23.59
N ALA A 63 5.46 5.72 24.79
CA ALA A 63 4.99 6.73 25.71
C ALA A 63 5.71 6.57 27.06
N SER A 64 5.99 7.69 27.73
CA SER A 64 6.50 7.63 29.11
C SER A 64 5.37 7.24 30.05
N LEU A 65 5.60 6.22 30.88
CA LEU A 65 4.59 5.65 31.76
C LEU A 65 5.06 5.74 33.22
N THR A 66 4.19 6.25 34.10
CA THR A 66 4.35 6.13 35.55
C THR A 66 3.67 4.87 36.09
N ASN A 67 2.55 4.48 35.47
CA ASN A 67 1.79 3.28 35.80
C ASN A 67 1.16 2.70 34.51
N VAL A 68 1.39 1.41 34.27
CA VAL A 68 0.86 0.69 33.11
C VAL A 68 -0.66 0.54 33.18
N THR A 69 -1.22 0.18 34.34
CA THR A 69 -2.67 -0.03 34.48
C THR A 69 -3.44 1.27 34.30
N GLY A 70 -2.94 2.36 34.89
CA GLY A 70 -3.55 3.68 34.72
C GLY A 70 -3.54 4.16 33.26
N TYR A 71 -2.54 3.78 32.47
CA TYR A 71 -2.49 4.10 31.05
C TYR A 71 -3.46 3.23 30.24
N SER A 72 -3.50 1.92 30.48
CA SER A 72 -4.43 1.03 29.76
C SER A 72 -5.90 1.36 30.04
N ASP A 73 -6.20 1.85 31.24
CA ASP A 73 -7.56 2.25 31.60
C ASP A 73 -7.97 3.60 30.97
N ALA A 74 -7.00 4.49 30.74
CA ALA A 74 -7.24 5.83 30.19
C ALA A 74 -7.26 5.87 28.65
N TYR A 75 -6.61 4.92 27.98
CA TYR A 75 -6.42 4.96 26.53
C TYR A 75 -6.89 3.68 25.83
N GLN A 76 -7.27 3.82 24.56
CA GLN A 76 -7.61 2.69 23.71
C GLN A 76 -6.34 1.95 23.27
N MET A 77 -6.16 0.74 23.81
CA MET A 77 -4.97 -0.08 23.55
C MET A 77 -5.03 -0.85 22.22
N GLU A 78 -6.24 -1.06 21.69
CA GLU A 78 -6.46 -1.77 20.43
C GLU A 78 -7.38 -0.97 19.50
N PHE A 79 -6.95 -0.80 18.25
CA PHE A 79 -7.73 -0.11 17.23
C PHE A 79 -7.56 -0.80 15.87
N SER A 80 -8.68 -0.97 15.17
CA SER A 80 -8.70 -1.35 13.76
C SER A 80 -9.58 -0.40 12.97
N ALA A 81 -9.03 0.14 11.89
CA ALA A 81 -9.78 0.94 10.92
C ALA A 81 -10.61 0.06 9.96
N LEU A 82 -10.38 -1.25 9.96
CA LEU A 82 -11.03 -2.23 9.08
C LEU A 82 -11.91 -3.18 9.89
N LYS A 83 -13.15 -3.43 9.43
CA LYS A 83 -14.06 -4.44 10.01
C LYS A 83 -13.66 -5.87 9.64
N ARG A 84 -12.93 -6.03 8.54
CA ARG A 84 -12.45 -7.30 8.00
C ARG A 84 -11.11 -7.10 7.31
N SER A 85 -10.24 -8.11 7.36
CA SER A 85 -8.98 -8.09 6.63
C SER A 85 -9.21 -8.07 5.12
N LEU A 86 -8.32 -7.40 4.39
CA LEU A 86 -8.31 -7.48 2.94
C LEU A 86 -7.89 -8.90 2.50
N PRO A 87 -8.43 -9.41 1.38
CA PRO A 87 -7.97 -10.67 0.80
C PRO A 87 -6.48 -10.60 0.45
N PRO A 88 -5.73 -11.73 0.47
CA PRO A 88 -4.29 -11.74 0.19
C PRO A 88 -3.87 -11.16 -1.17
N PHE A 89 -4.77 -11.15 -2.16
CA PHE A 89 -4.51 -10.57 -3.48
C PHE A 89 -4.59 -9.03 -3.51
N ALA A 90 -5.30 -8.42 -2.57
CA ALA A 90 -5.64 -7.01 -2.57
C ALA A 90 -4.78 -6.25 -1.56
N HIS A 91 -4.12 -5.19 -2.01
CA HIS A 91 -3.33 -4.31 -1.14
C HIS A 91 -3.83 -2.87 -1.22
N LEU A 92 -4.01 -2.26 -0.04
CA LEU A 92 -4.37 -0.85 0.14
C LEU A 92 -3.13 0.04 0.06
N MET A 93 -2.80 0.50 -1.14
CA MET A 93 -1.63 1.36 -1.37
C MET A 93 -1.80 2.78 -0.84
N THR A 94 -3.01 3.33 -0.91
CA THR A 94 -3.27 4.71 -0.49
C THR A 94 -4.64 4.81 0.15
N LEU A 95 -4.69 5.42 1.33
CA LEU A 95 -5.91 5.94 1.93
C LEU A 95 -5.58 7.32 2.49
N GLU A 96 -5.92 8.37 1.74
CA GLU A 96 -5.53 9.74 2.05
C GLU A 96 -6.76 10.64 2.15
N ARG A 97 -6.76 11.57 3.12
CA ARG A 97 -7.82 12.56 3.23
C ARG A 97 -7.63 13.68 2.21
N TRP A 98 -8.67 13.96 1.44
CA TRP A 98 -8.75 15.07 0.51
C TRP A 98 -9.63 16.20 1.08
N HIS A 99 -10.18 17.06 0.21
CA HIS A 99 -11.04 18.15 0.63
C HIS A 99 -12.37 17.68 1.23
N ARG A 100 -12.80 18.37 2.28
CA ARG A 100 -14.06 18.15 3.00
C ARG A 100 -14.18 16.71 3.52
N ARG A 101 -15.20 15.97 3.07
CA ARG A 101 -15.46 14.58 3.44
C ARG A 101 -15.12 13.63 2.29
N SER A 102 -14.03 13.89 1.58
CA SER A 102 -13.55 13.01 0.52
C SER A 102 -12.20 12.39 0.86
N LEU A 103 -12.00 11.17 0.39
CA LEU A 103 -10.77 10.40 0.53
C LEU A 103 -10.28 9.95 -0.86
N LEU A 104 -8.97 9.82 -1.01
CA LEU A 104 -8.33 9.12 -2.12
C LEU A 104 -8.00 7.71 -1.69
N LEU A 105 -8.50 6.74 -2.44
CA LEU A 105 -8.24 5.32 -2.25
C LEU A 105 -7.47 4.78 -3.46
N ARG A 106 -6.40 4.02 -3.22
CA ARG A 106 -5.77 3.18 -4.24
C ARG A 106 -5.69 1.75 -3.76
N LEU A 107 -6.16 0.84 -4.58
CA LEU A 107 -6.04 -0.60 -4.38
C LEU A 107 -5.25 -1.20 -5.53
N GLU A 108 -4.37 -2.13 -5.21
CA GLU A 108 -3.65 -2.93 -6.19
C GLU A 108 -3.94 -4.42 -6.04
N HIS A 109 -3.81 -5.12 -7.17
CA HIS A 109 -3.70 -6.57 -7.20
C HIS A 109 -2.23 -6.98 -7.16
N VAL A 110 -1.77 -7.59 -6.07
CA VAL A 110 -0.32 -7.82 -5.84
C VAL A 110 0.27 -8.91 -6.75
N PHE A 111 -0.55 -9.85 -7.23
CA PHE A 111 -0.13 -10.90 -8.14
C PHE A 111 -0.13 -10.43 -9.59
N GLN A 112 0.81 -10.94 -10.38
CA GLN A 112 0.83 -10.82 -11.83
C GLN A 112 0.07 -11.96 -12.50
N ASN A 113 -0.09 -11.87 -13.82
CA ASN A 113 -0.70 -12.95 -14.60
C ASN A 113 0.12 -14.24 -14.48
N GLN A 114 -0.57 -15.37 -14.30
CA GLN A 114 0.01 -16.72 -14.32
C GLN A 114 1.08 -16.99 -13.24
N GLU A 115 1.13 -16.21 -12.15
CA GLU A 115 2.04 -16.48 -11.03
C GLU A 115 1.51 -17.54 -10.06
N ASP A 116 0.19 -17.59 -9.89
CA ASP A 116 -0.49 -18.53 -9.01
C ASP A 116 -1.82 -18.95 -9.64
N ALA A 117 -2.16 -20.23 -9.52
CA ALA A 117 -3.35 -20.78 -10.17
C ALA A 117 -4.66 -20.18 -9.66
N GLU A 118 -4.72 -19.73 -8.41
CA GLU A 118 -5.94 -19.21 -7.80
C GLU A 118 -5.94 -17.70 -7.65
N ASN A 119 -4.80 -17.13 -7.25
CA ASN A 119 -4.68 -15.71 -6.95
C ASN A 119 -4.43 -14.86 -8.21
N SER A 120 -3.88 -15.40 -9.30
CA SER A 120 -3.63 -14.62 -10.54
C SER A 120 -4.86 -14.47 -11.45
N LYS A 121 -6.06 -14.41 -10.87
CA LYS A 121 -7.33 -14.25 -11.59
C LYS A 121 -7.92 -12.85 -11.30
N PRO A 122 -8.81 -12.32 -12.15
CA PRO A 122 -9.58 -11.14 -11.78
C PRO A 122 -10.45 -11.42 -10.55
N MET A 123 -10.22 -10.70 -9.46
CA MET A 123 -10.87 -10.93 -8.17
C MET A 123 -11.56 -9.65 -7.68
N ARG A 124 -12.59 -9.84 -6.85
CA ARG A 124 -13.49 -8.76 -6.42
C ARG A 124 -13.24 -8.40 -4.96
N VAL A 125 -13.08 -7.11 -4.69
CA VAL A 125 -12.99 -6.52 -3.35
C VAL A 125 -14.25 -5.73 -3.09
N ASP A 126 -14.86 -5.95 -1.93
CA ASP A 126 -16.00 -5.16 -1.48
C ASP A 126 -15.54 -4.08 -0.49
N LEU A 127 -15.86 -2.83 -0.80
CA LEU A 127 -15.61 -1.68 0.07
C LEU A 127 -16.79 -1.33 0.97
N GLN A 128 -17.97 -1.89 0.70
CA GLN A 128 -19.14 -1.68 1.54
C GLN A 128 -18.84 -2.17 2.96
N ASP A 129 -19.07 -1.29 3.93
CA ASP A 129 -18.83 -1.54 5.34
C ASP A 129 -17.42 -2.04 5.68
N LEU A 130 -16.43 -1.82 4.83
CA LEU A 130 -15.05 -2.25 5.08
C LEU A 130 -14.43 -1.46 6.24
N PHE A 131 -14.71 -0.16 6.32
CA PHE A 131 -14.12 0.75 7.30
C PHE A 131 -15.00 0.92 8.53
N THR A 132 -14.39 1.07 9.70
CA THR A 132 -15.08 1.26 10.99
C THR A 132 -15.50 2.72 11.20
N ASN A 133 -14.61 3.67 10.94
CA ASN A 133 -14.78 5.08 11.33
C ASN A 133 -15.59 5.93 10.34
N PHE A 134 -15.85 5.43 9.12
CA PHE A 134 -16.65 6.13 8.12
C PHE A 134 -17.41 5.18 7.21
N LYS A 135 -18.48 5.68 6.61
CA LYS A 135 -19.26 5.00 5.58
C LYS A 135 -19.00 5.64 4.23
N VAL A 136 -18.73 4.82 3.22
CA VAL A 136 -18.60 5.29 1.83
C VAL A 136 -20.01 5.58 1.30
N THR A 137 -20.23 6.80 0.84
CA THR A 137 -21.54 7.23 0.29
C THR A 137 -21.51 7.35 -1.22
N ASN A 138 -20.35 7.66 -1.79
CA ASN A 138 -20.16 7.74 -3.23
C ASN A 138 -18.72 7.36 -3.60
N MET A 139 -18.56 6.80 -4.79
CA MET A 139 -17.27 6.38 -5.33
C MET A 139 -17.14 6.86 -6.77
N THR A 140 -16.02 7.49 -7.10
CA THR A 140 -15.70 7.94 -8.46
C THR A 140 -14.31 7.42 -8.83
N GLU A 141 -14.21 6.66 -9.91
CA GLU A 141 -12.93 6.17 -10.39
C GLU A 141 -12.14 7.28 -11.09
N LEU A 142 -10.85 7.34 -10.81
CA LEU A 142 -9.91 8.33 -11.33
C LEU A 142 -8.77 7.63 -12.09
N MET A 143 -8.09 8.41 -12.94
CA MET A 143 -6.76 8.03 -13.45
C MET A 143 -5.77 7.85 -12.28
N LEU A 144 -4.68 7.11 -12.51
CA LEU A 144 -3.67 6.79 -11.48
C LEU A 144 -3.13 8.02 -10.73
N ALA A 145 -2.92 9.12 -11.45
CA ALA A 145 -2.47 10.41 -10.90
C ALA A 145 -3.52 11.10 -10.01
N GLY A 146 -4.77 10.63 -9.96
CA GLY A 146 -5.84 11.21 -9.15
C GLY A 146 -6.37 12.57 -9.64
N ASN A 147 -5.93 13.06 -10.80
CA ASN A 147 -6.25 14.41 -11.29
C ASN A 147 -7.43 14.44 -12.29
N ARG A 148 -7.87 13.30 -12.79
CA ARG A 148 -8.92 13.20 -13.82
C ARG A 148 -9.81 12.00 -13.54
N ASN A 149 -11.11 12.16 -13.80
CA ASN A 149 -12.06 11.05 -13.75
C ASN A 149 -11.72 10.03 -14.83
N MET A 150 -11.91 8.75 -14.51
CA MET A 150 -11.78 7.67 -15.48
C MET A 150 -13.01 7.65 -16.37
N THR A 151 -12.99 8.43 -17.44
CA THR A 151 -13.97 8.31 -18.52
C THR A 151 -13.58 7.08 -19.34
N LYS A 152 -14.37 6.01 -19.30
CA LYS A 152 -14.36 5.02 -20.38
C LYS A 152 -14.53 5.83 -21.66
N ALA A 153 -13.61 5.69 -22.62
CA ALA A 153 -13.57 6.54 -23.82
C ALA A 153 -14.99 6.83 -24.32
N SER A 154 -15.31 8.12 -24.51
CA SER A 154 -16.63 8.75 -24.77
C SER A 154 -17.43 9.13 -23.51
N VAL A 155 -17.75 10.43 -23.41
CA VAL A 155 -18.61 11.11 -22.41
C VAL A 155 -17.88 11.72 -21.22
N GLU A 156 -17.81 13.06 -21.24
CA GLU A 156 -17.21 13.99 -20.27
C GLU A 156 -17.87 14.03 -18.87
N LYS A 157 -18.70 13.05 -18.52
CA LYS A 157 -19.33 13.00 -17.20
C LYS A 157 -18.55 12.06 -16.29
N PRO A 158 -18.26 12.43 -15.03
CA PRO A 158 -17.74 11.49 -14.04
C PRO A 158 -18.63 10.26 -14.04
N SER A 159 -18.05 9.10 -14.31
CA SER A 159 -18.70 7.81 -14.11
C SER A 159 -18.91 7.67 -12.60
N LYS A 160 -20.07 8.15 -12.11
CA LYS A 160 -20.54 7.75 -10.78
C LYS A 160 -20.61 6.23 -10.80
N TYR A 161 -19.94 5.59 -9.85
CA TYR A 161 -20.05 4.15 -9.70
C TYR A 161 -21.49 3.84 -9.25
N PHE A 162 -22.34 3.44 -10.19
CA PHE A 162 -23.74 3.04 -9.93
C PHE A 162 -23.84 1.56 -9.48
N GLY A 163 -22.84 1.09 -8.74
CA GLY A 163 -22.72 -0.29 -8.27
C GLY A 163 -22.67 -0.41 -6.75
N ASP A 164 -22.55 -1.64 -6.29
CA ASP A 164 -22.51 -2.13 -4.90
C ASP A 164 -21.17 -1.88 -4.17
N PHE A 165 -20.53 -0.71 -4.40
CA PHE A 165 -19.12 -0.43 -3.99
C PHE A 165 -18.12 -1.55 -4.36
N SER A 166 -18.55 -2.38 -5.33
CA SER A 166 -17.93 -3.59 -5.83
C SER A 166 -16.75 -3.34 -6.77
N ILE A 167 -15.49 -3.57 -6.40
CA ILE A 167 -14.34 -3.37 -7.30
C ILE A 167 -13.76 -4.70 -7.74
N THR A 168 -13.75 -4.97 -9.05
CA THR A 168 -12.92 -6.03 -9.63
C THR A 168 -11.52 -5.49 -9.92
N LEU A 169 -10.49 -6.21 -9.49
CA LEU A 169 -9.09 -5.97 -9.79
C LEU A 169 -8.54 -7.13 -10.63
N LYS A 170 -7.89 -6.81 -11.74
CA LYS A 170 -7.11 -7.77 -12.53
C LYS A 170 -5.68 -7.88 -11.98
N PRO A 171 -4.96 -8.96 -12.30
CA PRO A 171 -3.55 -9.09 -11.90
C PRO A 171 -2.72 -7.86 -12.31
N SER A 172 -1.88 -7.38 -11.40
CA SER A 172 -1.07 -6.15 -11.49
C SER A 172 -1.85 -4.84 -11.70
N GLU A 173 -3.17 -4.84 -11.60
CA GLU A 173 -3.96 -3.64 -11.80
C GLU A 173 -3.97 -2.77 -10.54
N ILE A 174 -3.75 -1.46 -10.72
CA ILE A 174 -3.94 -0.44 -9.69
C ILE A 174 -5.13 0.41 -10.09
N ARG A 175 -6.14 0.47 -9.23
CA ARG A 175 -7.33 1.31 -9.44
C ARG A 175 -7.39 2.40 -8.39
N THR A 176 -7.70 3.62 -8.84
CA THR A 176 -7.72 4.83 -8.02
C THR A 176 -9.14 5.36 -7.92
N PHE A 177 -9.58 5.68 -6.71
CA PHE A 177 -10.94 6.15 -6.46
C PHE A 177 -10.93 7.38 -5.56
N LYS A 178 -11.78 8.34 -5.88
CA LYS A 178 -12.27 9.31 -4.92
C LYS A 178 -13.49 8.72 -4.21
N LEU A 179 -13.41 8.63 -2.89
CA LEU A 179 -14.53 8.27 -2.03
C LEU A 179 -15.11 9.55 -1.43
N ASP A 180 -16.43 9.74 -1.51
CA ASP A 180 -17.11 10.64 -0.59
C ASP A 180 -17.63 9.81 0.60
N VAL A 181 -17.44 10.31 1.81
CA VAL A 181 -17.69 9.56 3.04
C VAL A 181 -18.52 10.37 4.03
N ASP A 182 -19.25 9.68 4.89
CA ASP A 182 -19.84 10.25 6.09
C ASP A 182 -19.22 9.62 7.33
N ARG A 183 -19.07 10.40 8.40
CA ARG A 183 -18.57 9.88 9.67
C ARG A 183 -19.60 8.90 10.25
N SER A 184 -19.12 7.73 10.67
CA SER A 184 -19.90 6.73 11.41
C SER A 184 -20.33 7.26 12.77
#